data_AF-A0A227J3Y4-F1
#
_entry.id   AF-A0A227J3Y4-F1
#
_cell.length_a   1.000
_cell.length_b   1.000
_cell.length_c   1.000
_cell.angle_alpha   90.00
_cell.angle_beta   90.00
_cell.angle_gamma   90.00
#
_symmetry.space_group_name_H-M   'P 1'
#
loop_
_entity.id
_entity.type
_entity.pdbx_description
1 polymer ?
#
loop_
_entity_poly.entity_id
_entity_poly.type
_entity_poly.pdbx_seq_one_letter_code
_entity_poly.pdbx_strand_id
1 'polypeptide(L)'
;LQTYADIGLYDQVLEYVVTQPEKIAFTDDVIYDFIKNQAVLSSQQDCFYLESINQLKFSSFESFSQMRYESLIKTVLKLSCEMLIERIEEEINQ
;
A
#
# COMPACT_ATOMS: atom_id res chain seq x y z
N LEU A 1 10.98 -3.07 -15.28
CA LEU A 1 11.13 -4.13 -14.25
C LEU A 1 10.39 -3.79 -12.95
N GLN A 2 10.39 -2.54 -12.48
CA GLN A 2 9.66 -2.13 -11.26
C GLN A 2 8.14 -2.34 -11.36
N THR A 3 7.51 -1.92 -12.46
CA THR A 3 6.07 -2.14 -12.73
C THR A 3 5.68 -3.62 -12.65
N TYR A 4 6.50 -4.52 -13.21
CA TYR A 4 6.29 -5.96 -13.11
C TYR A 4 6.41 -6.48 -11.67
N ALA A 5 7.37 -5.95 -10.89
CA ALA A 5 7.52 -6.31 -9.48
C ALA A 5 6.30 -5.88 -8.65
N ASP A 6 5.79 -4.67 -8.89
CA ASP A 6 4.59 -4.16 -8.20
C ASP A 6 3.35 -5.00 -8.53
N ILE A 7 3.15 -5.37 -9.81
CA ILE A 7 2.08 -6.31 -10.21
C ILE A 7 2.22 -7.64 -9.46
N GLY A 8 3.44 -8.19 -9.40
CA GLY A 8 3.71 -9.43 -8.67
C GLY A 8 3.44 -9.33 -7.17
N LEU A 9 3.73 -8.18 -6.56
CA LEU A 9 3.38 -7.93 -5.15
C LEU A 9 1.87 -7.92 -4.92
N TYR A 10 1.09 -7.31 -5.82
CA TYR A 10 -0.38 -7.35 -5.73
C TYR A 10 -0.92 -8.78 -5.81
N ASP A 11 -0.38 -9.59 -6.73
CA ASP A 11 -0.79 -10.99 -6.90
C ASP A 11 -0.49 -11.82 -5.64
N GLN A 12 0.73 -11.70 -5.09
CA GLN A 12 1.14 -12.38 -3.86
C GLN A 12 0.27 -12.01 -2.66
N VAL A 13 -0.05 -10.72 -2.49
CA VAL A 13 -0.88 -10.26 -1.37
C VAL A 13 -2.34 -10.70 -1.55
N LEU A 14 -2.86 -10.69 -2.78
CA LEU A 14 -4.20 -11.21 -3.06
C LEU A 14 -4.29 -12.70 -2.71
N GLU A 15 -3.34 -13.51 -3.17
CA GLU A 15 -3.27 -14.93 -2.85
C GLU A 15 -3.18 -15.15 -1.34
N TYR A 16 -2.31 -14.40 -0.65
CA TYR A 16 -2.18 -14.46 0.80
C TYR A 16 -3.49 -14.13 1.52
N VAL A 17 -4.15 -13.02 1.17
CA VAL A 17 -5.39 -12.57 1.83
C VAL A 17 -6.55 -13.55 1.61
N VAL A 18 -6.66 -14.13 0.41
CA VAL A 18 -7.72 -15.10 0.08
C VAL A 18 -7.51 -16.45 0.77
N THR A 19 -6.26 -16.82 1.07
CA THR A 19 -5.92 -18.10 1.72
C THR A 19 -6.00 -18.06 3.24
N GLN A 20 -6.09 -16.88 3.86
CA GLN A 20 -6.20 -16.78 5.31
C GLN A 20 -7.59 -17.21 5.83
N PRO A 21 -7.64 -17.98 6.94
CA PRO A 21 -8.91 -18.36 7.56
C PRO A 21 -9.61 -17.18 8.23
N GLU A 22 -8.86 -16.16 8.63
CA GLU A 22 -9.36 -14.93 9.25
C GLU A 22 -9.21 -13.75 8.29
N LYS A 23 -10.14 -12.79 8.39
CA LYS A 23 -10.11 -11.59 7.57
C LYS A 23 -8.94 -10.71 7.98
N ILE A 24 -8.00 -10.48 7.05
CA ILE A 24 -6.94 -9.48 7.20
C ILE A 24 -7.54 -8.07 7.29
N ALA A 25 -7.14 -7.33 8.32
CA ALA A 25 -7.51 -5.94 8.50
C ALA A 25 -6.51 -5.01 7.80
N PHE A 26 -6.99 -3.83 7.39
CA PHE A 26 -6.11 -2.80 6.80
C PHE A 26 -5.03 -2.31 7.77
N THR A 27 -5.24 -2.48 9.08
CA THR A 27 -4.27 -2.10 10.10
C THR A 27 -3.21 -3.17 10.38
N ASP A 28 -3.33 -4.35 9.76
CA ASP A 28 -2.39 -5.45 9.99
C ASP A 28 -1.02 -5.16 9.37
N ASP A 29 0.03 -5.68 10.00
CA ASP A 29 1.43 -5.43 9.58
C ASP A 29 1.70 -5.88 8.14
N VAL A 30 1.06 -6.97 7.69
CA VAL A 30 1.19 -7.45 6.30
C VAL A 30 0.76 -6.41 5.27
N ILE A 31 -0.27 -5.61 5.57
CA ILE A 31 -0.74 -4.54 4.66
C ILE A 31 0.23 -3.37 4.66
N TYR A 32 0.81 -3.05 5.82
CA TYR A 32 1.87 -2.04 5.90
C TYR A 32 3.11 -2.45 5.12
N ASP A 33 3.57 -3.70 5.30
CA ASP A 33 4.74 -4.23 4.59
C ASP A 33 4.49 -4.28 3.09
N PHE A 34 3.29 -4.66 2.65
CA PHE A 34 2.89 -4.59 1.26
C PHE A 34 3.08 -3.19 0.68
N ILE A 35 2.48 -2.16 1.30
CA ILE A 35 2.56 -0.77 0.84
C ILE A 35 4.01 -0.28 0.78
N LYS A 36 4.80 -0.58 1.81
CA LYS A 36 6.21 -0.15 1.90
C LYS A 36 7.09 -0.73 0.79
N ASN A 37 6.75 -1.91 0.28
CA ASN A 37 7.55 -2.60 -0.74
C ASN A 37 7.17 -2.23 -2.17
N GLN A 38 6.15 -1.39 -2.38
CA GLN A 38 5.76 -0.96 -3.72
C GLN A 38 6.73 0.08 -4.28
N ALA A 39 7.29 -0.20 -5.46
CA ALA A 39 8.20 0.69 -6.15
C ALA A 39 7.49 2.00 -6.56
N VAL A 40 6.22 1.93 -6.97
CA VAL A 40 5.40 3.09 -7.36
C VAL A 40 5.26 4.13 -6.24
N LEU A 41 5.29 3.71 -4.97
CA LEU A 41 5.23 4.61 -3.80
C LEU A 41 6.61 5.03 -3.26
N SER A 42 7.68 4.39 -3.75
CA SER A 42 9.06 4.67 -3.34
C SER A 42 9.74 5.77 -4.16
N SER A 43 9.03 6.33 -5.15
CA SER A 43 9.45 7.49 -5.91
C SER A 43 9.68 8.69 -4.95
N GLN A 44 10.70 9.52 -5.20
CA GLN A 44 11.02 10.67 -4.33
C GLN A 44 9.85 11.65 -4.15
N GLN A 45 8.89 11.67 -5.08
CA GLN A 45 7.73 12.56 -5.02
C GLN A 45 6.62 12.02 -4.09
N ASP A 46 6.54 10.69 -3.91
CA ASP A 46 5.44 10.01 -3.20
C ASP A 46 5.84 9.46 -1.82
N CYS A 47 7.11 9.66 -1.43
CA CYS A 47 7.66 9.31 -0.12
C CYS A 47 6.85 9.92 1.05
N PHE A 48 6.13 11.03 0.80
CA PHE A 48 5.24 11.66 1.78
C PHE A 48 4.18 10.71 2.34
N TYR A 49 3.62 9.80 1.53
CA TYR A 49 2.60 8.87 1.97
C TYR A 49 3.16 7.84 2.96
N LEU A 50 4.35 7.31 2.67
CA LEU A 50 5.04 6.38 3.56
C LEU A 50 5.45 7.03 4.88
N GLU A 51 5.93 8.29 4.83
CA GLU A 51 6.22 9.06 6.04
C GLU A 51 4.98 9.27 6.91
N SER A 52 3.85 9.66 6.29
CA SER A 52 2.58 9.86 6.98
C SER A 52 2.05 8.56 7.62
N ILE A 53 2.16 7.44 6.91
CA ILE A 53 1.82 6.11 7.42
C ILE A 53 2.70 5.78 8.63
N ASN A 54 4.01 5.99 8.54
CA ASN A 54 4.94 5.71 9.64
C ASN A 54 4.62 6.54 10.88
N GLN A 55 4.37 7.84 10.71
CA GLN A 55 4.02 8.72 11.83
C GLN A 55 2.77 8.23 12.57
N LEU A 56 1.72 7.83 11.84
CA LEU A 56 0.49 7.34 12.46
C LEU A 56 0.66 5.93 13.05
N LYS A 57 1.34 5.02 12.36
CA LYS A 57 1.60 3.65 12.84
C LYS A 57 2.33 3.64 14.19
N PHE A 58 3.27 4.56 14.37
CA PHE A 58 4.08 4.66 15.59
C PHE A 58 3.61 5.76 16.55
N SER A 59 2.45 6.37 16.31
CA SER A 59 1.80 7.32 17.23
C SER A 59 1.10 6.60 18.38
N SER A 60 0.66 7.34 19.41
CA SER A 60 -0.06 6.76 20.55
C SER A 60 -1.36 6.06 20.10
N PHE A 61 -1.64 4.90 20.71
CA PHE A 61 -2.78 4.01 20.39
C PHE A 61 -4.13 4.51 20.93
N GLU A 62 -4.45 5.78 20.71
CA GLU A 62 -5.81 6.27 20.91
C GLU A 62 -6.72 5.76 19.79
N SER A 63 -7.98 5.44 20.11
CA SER A 63 -8.96 4.91 19.13
C SER A 63 -9.13 5.82 17.90
N PHE A 64 -8.97 7.13 18.10
CA PHE A 64 -9.01 8.12 17.03
C PHE A 64 -7.78 8.06 16.11
N SER A 65 -6.58 7.79 16.67
CA SER A 65 -5.36 7.56 15.89
C SER A 65 -5.49 6.29 15.04
N GLN A 66 -6.11 5.23 15.56
CA GLN A 66 -6.32 3.98 14.84
C GLN A 66 -7.27 4.15 13.64
N MET A 67 -8.40 4.84 13.81
CA MET A 67 -9.33 5.12 12.69
C MET A 67 -8.69 5.98 11.59
N ARG A 68 -7.86 6.96 11.99
CA ARG A 68 -7.10 7.80 11.06
C ARG A 68 -6.06 6.99 10.30
N TYR A 69 -5.35 6.11 11.00
CA TYR A 69 -4.37 5.21 10.40
C TYR A 69 -5.03 4.30 9.35
N GLU A 70 -6.14 3.64 9.70
CA GLU A 70 -6.86 2.76 8.76
C GLU A 70 -7.35 3.53 7.53
N SER A 71 -7.87 4.74 7.72
CA SER A 71 -8.33 5.60 6.63
C SER A 71 -7.19 6.01 5.70
N LEU A 72 -6.02 6.33 6.26
CA LEU A 72 -4.83 6.65 5.47
C LEU A 72 -4.35 5.43 4.68
N ILE A 73 -4.28 4.24 5.30
CA ILE A 73 -3.90 3.01 4.61
C ILE A 73 -4.80 2.76 3.39
N LYS A 74 -6.13 2.84 3.56
CA LYS A 74 -7.08 2.67 2.45
C LYS A 74 -6.86 3.67 1.32
N THR A 75 -6.54 4.91 1.68
CA THR A 75 -6.27 5.98 0.70
C THR A 75 -5.01 5.69 -0.09
N VAL A 76 -3.92 5.32 0.59
CA VAL A 76 -2.63 5.03 -0.05
C VAL A 76 -2.72 3.77 -0.92
N LEU A 77 -3.44 2.72 -0.50
CA LEU A 77 -3.70 1.54 -1.33
C LEU A 77 -4.45 1.87 -2.61
N LYS A 78 -5.45 2.75 -2.52
CA LYS A 78 -6.18 3.19 -3.71
C LYS A 78 -5.27 3.96 -4.66
N LEU A 79 -4.50 4.91 -4.12
CA LEU A 79 -3.56 5.71 -4.91
C LEU A 79 -2.51 4.83 -5.58
N SER A 80 -1.94 3.85 -4.87
CA SER A 80 -0.93 2.97 -5.49
C SER A 80 -1.50 2.10 -6.60
N CYS A 81 -2.76 1.67 -6.52
CA CYS A 81 -3.44 1.03 -7.65
C CYS A 81 -3.57 1.99 -8.84
N GLU A 82 -4.03 3.22 -8.61
CA GLU A 82 -4.22 4.23 -9.66
C GLU A 82 -2.88 4.56 -10.37
N MET A 83 -1.83 4.80 -9.58
CA MET A 83 -0.50 5.09 -10.11
C MET A 83 0.10 3.90 -10.87
N LEU A 84 -0.11 2.67 -10.40
CA LEU A 84 0.35 1.47 -11.10
C LEU A 84 -0.35 1.31 -12.46
N ILE A 85 -1.66 1.55 -12.51
CA ILE A 85 -2.43 1.48 -13.76
C ILE A 85 -1.94 2.55 -14.74
N GLU A 86 -1.79 3.80 -14.28
CA GLU A 86 -1.25 4.89 -15.10
C GLU A 86 0.12 4.53 -15.67
N ARG A 87 1.01 3.98 -14.83
CA ARG A 87 2.34 3.54 -15.25
C ARG A 87 2.31 2.43 -16.29
N ILE A 88 1.40 1.46 -16.17
CA ILE A 88 1.21 0.39 -17.15
C ILE A 88 0.72 0.97 -18.48
N GLU A 89 -0.24 1.90 -18.44
CA GLU A 89 -0.77 2.55 -19.65
C GLU A 89 0.32 3.36 -20.36
N GLU A 90 1.16 4.09 -19.62
CA GLU A 90 2.33 4.78 -20.18
C GLU A 90 3.30 3.81 -20.86
N GLU A 91 3.63 2.69 -20.22
CA GLU A 91 4.57 1.71 -20.75
C GLU A 91 4.04 0.97 -21.99
N ILE A 92 2.73 0.78 -22.11
CA ILE A 92 2.09 0.14 -23.28
C ILE A 92 2.02 1.09 -24.48
N ASN A 93 1.81 2.39 -24.24
CA ASN A 93 1.61 3.38 -25.29
C ASN A 93 2.92 4.06 -25.77
N GLN A 94 4.07 3.67 -25.21
CA GLN A 94 5.42 4.08 -25.65
C GLN A 94 5.92 3.24 -26.81
#